data_AF-A0A354J5Q5-F1
#
_entry.id   AF-A0A354J5Q5-F1
#
_cell.length_a   1.000
_cell.length_b   1.000
_cell.length_c   1.000
_cell.angle_alpha   90.00
_cell.angle_beta   90.00
_cell.angle_gamma   90.00
#
_symmetry.space_group_name_H-M   'P 1'
#
loop_
_entity.id
_entity.type
_entity.pdbx_description
1 polymer ?
#
loop_
_entity_poly.entity_id
_entity_poly.type
_entity_poly.pdbx_seq_one_letter_code
_entity_poly.pdbx_strand_id
1 'polypeptide(L)'
;ISVTALPMHTTPDCTSMQWTQALQDLDIIRKLSGSKITTAINHDVNGQPWTVSSLMLDSNIQFYMTGINIHFGGIPFERPYAFRWETPDGRTLPSFVGEHYSLFSQFFFTYENDTKKMHQGVQEYIGRIEKSNWKENFVVLTATNPPLYDNNCPDANLADLIRRYNEEGHEQVIRFVTPEMIYERICRKGIDNLPKHAGDWTDYWSFGCASTARELKINRRAK
;
A
#
# COMPACT_ATOMS: atom_id res chain seq x y z
N ILE A 1 -15.79 -5.99 1.12
CA ILE A 1 -14.52 -6.75 1.17
C ILE A 1 -13.81 -6.51 -0.15
N SER A 2 -12.54 -6.14 -0.13
CA SER A 2 -11.70 -6.01 -1.33
C SER A 2 -10.67 -7.14 -1.34
N VAL A 3 -10.40 -7.67 -2.53
CA VAL A 3 -9.39 -8.70 -2.78
C VAL A 3 -8.41 -8.10 -3.77
N THR A 4 -7.14 -8.01 -3.37
CA THR A 4 -6.08 -7.40 -4.17
C THR A 4 -5.16 -8.47 -4.74
N ALA A 5 -4.48 -8.14 -5.83
CA ALA A 5 -3.44 -8.97 -6.40
C ALA A 5 -2.18 -8.98 -5.51
N LEU A 6 -1.20 -9.78 -5.93
CA LEU A 6 0.04 -10.10 -5.23
C LEU A 6 -0.24 -10.96 -3.98
N PRO A 7 -0.08 -12.29 -4.05
CA PRO A 7 -0.44 -13.19 -2.96
C PRO A 7 0.44 -13.03 -1.71
N MET A 8 1.59 -12.37 -1.84
CA MET A 8 2.54 -12.12 -0.76
C MET A 8 3.18 -10.74 -0.94
N HIS A 9 3.62 -10.14 0.16
CA HIS A 9 4.57 -9.02 0.12
C HIS A 9 5.95 -9.55 -0.22
N THR A 10 6.64 -8.88 -1.13
CA THR A 10 7.82 -9.43 -1.83
C THR A 10 8.95 -8.41 -1.84
N THR A 11 10.17 -8.93 -1.81
CA THR A 11 11.38 -8.10 -1.84
C THR A 11 11.84 -7.86 -3.28
N PRO A 12 12.77 -6.90 -3.48
CA PRO A 12 13.44 -6.68 -4.75
C PRO A 12 14.10 -7.91 -5.39
N ASP A 13 14.37 -8.97 -4.62
CA ASP A 13 15.05 -10.18 -5.10
C ASP A 13 14.15 -11.15 -5.88
N CYS A 14 12.85 -10.88 -5.96
CA CYS A 14 11.93 -11.71 -6.72
C CYS A 14 12.26 -11.66 -8.22
N THR A 15 12.60 -12.83 -8.77
CA THR A 15 12.83 -12.98 -10.22
C THR A 15 11.56 -12.78 -11.03
N SER A 16 11.70 -12.44 -12.31
CA SER A 16 10.55 -12.34 -13.25
C SER A 16 9.69 -13.62 -13.29
N MET A 17 10.33 -14.80 -13.19
CA MET A 17 9.61 -16.08 -13.09
C MET A 17 8.76 -16.17 -11.82
N GLN A 18 9.28 -15.74 -10.66
CA GLN A 18 8.52 -15.74 -9.40
C GLN A 18 7.35 -14.75 -9.46
N TRP A 19 7.55 -13.58 -10.07
CA TRP A 19 6.46 -12.64 -10.30
C TRP A 19 5.39 -13.18 -11.24
N THR A 20 5.81 -13.85 -12.30
CA THR A 20 4.88 -14.53 -13.23
C THR A 20 4.07 -15.59 -12.48
N GLN A 21 4.73 -16.45 -11.70
CA GLN A 21 4.05 -17.46 -10.88
C GLN A 21 3.10 -16.85 -9.85
N ALA A 22 3.46 -15.72 -9.24
CA ALA A 22 2.60 -15.02 -8.29
C ALA A 22 1.32 -14.45 -8.91
N LEU A 23 1.32 -14.20 -10.23
CA LEU A 23 0.21 -13.59 -10.95
C LEU A 23 -0.52 -14.58 -11.89
N GLN A 24 0.06 -15.74 -12.21
CA GLN A 24 -0.46 -16.67 -13.22
C GLN A 24 -1.87 -17.19 -12.90
N ASP A 25 -2.19 -17.36 -11.61
CA ASP A 25 -3.46 -17.93 -11.16
C ASP A 25 -4.54 -16.86 -10.92
N LEU A 26 -4.25 -15.60 -11.21
CA LEU A 26 -5.13 -14.48 -10.87
C LEU A 26 -6.50 -14.59 -11.56
N ASP A 27 -6.54 -15.05 -12.81
CA ASP A 27 -7.80 -15.27 -13.53
C ASP A 27 -8.64 -16.41 -12.94
N ILE A 28 -7.99 -17.44 -12.41
CA ILE A 28 -8.66 -18.52 -11.67
C ILE A 28 -9.27 -17.95 -10.39
N ILE A 29 -8.51 -17.15 -9.63
CA ILE A 29 -8.98 -16.51 -8.39
C ILE A 29 -10.15 -15.57 -8.69
N ARG A 30 -10.08 -14.76 -9.75
CA ARG A 30 -11.18 -13.91 -10.21
C ARG A 30 -12.45 -14.72 -10.48
N LYS A 31 -12.32 -15.83 -11.22
CA LYS A 31 -13.45 -16.71 -11.54
C LYS A 31 -14.07 -17.36 -10.29
N LEU A 32 -13.22 -17.85 -9.37
CA LEU A 32 -13.68 -18.53 -8.16
C LEU A 32 -14.32 -17.58 -7.14
N SER A 33 -13.75 -16.38 -6.99
CA SER A 33 -14.22 -15.40 -6.01
C SER A 33 -15.34 -14.48 -6.53
N GLY A 34 -15.52 -14.41 -7.86
CA GLY A 34 -16.38 -13.40 -8.50
C GLY A 34 -15.84 -11.97 -8.39
N SER A 35 -14.64 -11.77 -7.83
CA SER A 35 -14.01 -10.46 -7.66
C SER A 35 -13.20 -10.07 -8.89
N LYS A 36 -13.19 -8.77 -9.24
CA LYS A 36 -12.43 -8.30 -10.42
C LYS A 36 -10.91 -8.29 -10.20
N ILE A 37 -10.47 -8.09 -8.95
CA ILE A 37 -9.05 -8.03 -8.54
C ILE A 37 -8.21 -7.17 -9.50
N THR A 38 -8.46 -5.86 -9.47
CA THR A 38 -7.85 -4.85 -10.37
C THR A 38 -6.85 -3.96 -9.66
N THR A 39 -6.64 -4.16 -8.37
CA THR A 39 -5.70 -3.39 -7.55
C THR A 39 -4.66 -4.33 -6.95
N ALA A 40 -3.45 -3.84 -6.77
CA ALA A 40 -2.36 -4.57 -6.13
C ALA A 40 -1.90 -3.78 -4.89
N ILE A 41 -1.59 -4.50 -3.81
CA ILE A 41 -1.01 -3.92 -2.61
C ILE A 41 0.30 -4.62 -2.29
N ASN A 42 1.32 -3.84 -1.95
CA ASN A 42 2.48 -4.35 -1.24
C ASN A 42 2.82 -3.41 -0.07
N HIS A 43 2.89 -3.94 1.14
CA HIS A 43 3.24 -3.17 2.32
C HIS A 43 4.47 -3.76 2.98
N ASP A 44 5.12 -2.97 3.84
CA ASP A 44 6.20 -3.44 4.71
C ASP A 44 7.44 -4.00 3.99
N VAL A 45 7.62 -3.59 2.73
CA VAL A 45 8.84 -3.84 1.96
C VAL A 45 9.41 -2.51 1.52
N ASN A 46 10.69 -2.46 1.22
CA ASN A 46 11.39 -1.23 0.87
C ASN A 46 11.21 -0.83 -0.63
N GLY A 47 10.03 -1.11 -1.17
CA GLY A 47 9.61 -0.87 -2.55
C GLY A 47 9.79 -2.08 -3.49
N GLN A 48 9.77 -1.84 -4.80
CA GLN A 48 9.58 -2.86 -5.83
C GLN A 48 10.46 -2.65 -7.08
N PRO A 49 10.92 -3.74 -7.75
CA PRO A 49 11.64 -3.63 -9.02
C PRO A 49 10.77 -3.01 -10.12
N TRP A 50 11.39 -2.23 -11.00
CA TRP A 50 10.72 -1.49 -12.08
C TRP A 50 9.91 -2.40 -13.00
N THR A 51 10.45 -3.59 -13.28
CA THR A 51 9.83 -4.57 -14.19
C THR A 51 8.48 -5.10 -13.72
N VAL A 52 8.19 -5.07 -12.41
CA VAL A 52 6.89 -5.55 -11.89
C VAL A 52 5.74 -4.64 -12.32
N SER A 53 6.01 -3.38 -12.65
CA SER A 53 5.01 -2.45 -13.16
C SER A 53 4.36 -2.93 -14.46
N SER A 54 5.16 -3.43 -15.42
CA SER A 54 4.66 -4.05 -16.65
C SER A 54 3.87 -5.32 -16.36
N LEU A 55 4.38 -6.20 -15.50
CA LEU A 55 3.70 -7.46 -15.16
C LEU A 55 2.34 -7.24 -14.50
N MET A 56 2.22 -6.22 -13.66
CA MET A 56 0.95 -5.81 -13.06
C MET A 56 -0.04 -5.35 -14.14
N LEU A 57 0.38 -4.48 -15.07
CA LEU A 57 -0.47 -4.04 -16.17
C LEU A 57 -0.91 -5.21 -17.06
N ASP A 58 0.02 -6.10 -17.43
CA ASP A 58 -0.25 -7.29 -18.25
C ASP A 58 -1.23 -8.25 -17.55
N SER A 59 -1.27 -8.21 -16.21
CA SER A 59 -2.19 -9.01 -15.38
C SER A 59 -3.53 -8.31 -15.08
N ASN A 60 -3.87 -7.25 -15.84
CA ASN A 60 -5.09 -6.44 -15.67
C ASN A 60 -5.17 -5.69 -14.33
N ILE A 61 -4.04 -5.32 -13.74
CA ILE A 61 -3.99 -4.43 -12.57
C ILE A 61 -3.94 -2.98 -13.05
N GLN A 62 -4.77 -2.14 -12.44
CA GLN A 62 -4.99 -0.74 -12.84
C GLN A 62 -4.45 0.25 -11.81
N PHE A 63 -4.17 -0.23 -10.59
CA PHE A 63 -3.73 0.60 -9.49
C PHE A 63 -2.82 -0.17 -8.54
N TYR A 64 -1.72 0.46 -8.13
CA TYR A 64 -0.80 -0.08 -7.15
C TYR A 64 -0.75 0.80 -5.91
N MET A 65 -0.97 0.22 -4.74
CA MET A 65 -0.86 0.92 -3.45
C MET A 65 0.24 0.30 -2.61
N THR A 66 1.02 1.14 -1.95
CA THR A 66 2.06 0.68 -1.04
C THR A 66 2.31 1.66 0.09
N GLY A 67 2.80 1.14 1.20
CA GLY A 67 3.34 1.89 2.32
C GLY A 67 4.61 1.19 2.74
N ILE A 68 5.74 1.67 2.21
CA ILE A 68 7.03 0.98 2.31
C ILE A 68 7.56 1.00 3.74
N ASN A 69 8.31 -0.03 4.09
CA ASN A 69 9.15 -0.03 5.27
C ASN A 69 10.37 0.86 5.03
N ILE A 70 10.60 1.80 5.96
CA ILE A 70 11.70 2.76 5.92
C ILE A 70 12.86 2.34 6.84
N HIS A 71 12.73 1.22 7.54
CA HIS A 71 13.80 0.67 8.34
C HIS A 71 14.95 0.27 7.43
N PHE A 72 16.14 0.83 7.66
CA PHE A 72 17.26 0.73 6.73
C PHE A 72 16.87 1.14 5.30
N GLY A 73 16.16 2.26 5.14
CA GLY A 73 15.83 2.85 3.84
C GLY A 73 15.25 4.26 3.97
N GLY A 74 15.05 4.92 2.85
CA GLY A 74 14.46 6.26 2.75
C GLY A 74 13.05 6.24 2.19
N ILE A 75 12.33 7.34 2.41
CA ILE A 75 11.07 7.61 1.72
C ILE A 75 11.41 8.31 0.40
N PRO A 76 11.05 7.78 -0.77
CA PRO A 76 11.40 8.42 -2.06
C PRO A 76 10.57 9.68 -2.34
N PHE A 77 9.34 9.74 -1.83
CA PHE A 77 8.40 10.84 -2.04
C PHE A 77 7.68 11.18 -0.74
N GLU A 78 7.54 12.47 -0.44
CA GLU A 78 6.77 12.95 0.71
C GLU A 78 5.36 12.32 0.71
N ARG A 79 5.00 11.65 1.80
CA ARG A 79 3.73 10.90 1.94
C ARG A 79 2.63 11.80 2.50
N PRO A 80 1.36 11.59 2.11
CA PRO A 80 0.89 10.69 1.06
C PRO A 80 1.26 11.20 -0.34
N TYR A 81 1.44 10.28 -1.29
CA TYR A 81 1.87 10.64 -2.64
C TYR A 81 1.15 9.81 -3.71
N ALA A 82 0.62 10.47 -4.73
CA ALA A 82 0.02 9.80 -5.90
C ALA A 82 0.83 10.15 -7.15
N PHE A 83 1.13 9.15 -7.97
CA PHE A 83 1.93 9.31 -9.19
C PHE A 83 1.58 8.28 -10.25
N ARG A 84 2.08 8.48 -11.46
CA ARG A 84 2.09 7.50 -12.55
C ARG A 84 3.46 6.83 -12.57
N TRP A 85 3.51 5.55 -12.26
CA TRP A 85 4.72 4.76 -12.42
C TRP A 85 4.84 4.37 -13.89
N GLU A 86 5.75 5.02 -14.61
CA GLU A 86 6.08 4.67 -15.98
C GLU A 86 6.77 3.31 -16.01
N THR A 87 6.32 2.42 -16.89
CA THR A 87 6.88 1.08 -17.07
C THR A 87 8.05 1.10 -18.06
N PRO A 88 8.91 0.06 -18.12
CA PRO A 88 10.00 -0.02 -19.10
C PRO A 88 9.57 0.13 -20.57
N ASP A 89 8.31 -0.20 -20.89
CA ASP A 89 7.71 -0.06 -22.23
C ASP A 89 6.87 1.22 -22.41
N GLY A 90 6.95 2.17 -21.47
CA GLY A 90 6.36 3.51 -21.59
C GLY A 90 4.87 3.61 -21.25
N ARG A 91 4.23 2.51 -20.82
CA ARG A 91 2.88 2.56 -20.21
C ARG A 91 2.98 3.17 -18.82
N THR A 92 1.84 3.49 -18.21
CA THR A 92 1.83 4.05 -16.85
C THR A 92 0.86 3.32 -15.95
N LEU A 93 1.32 2.96 -14.75
CA LEU A 93 0.51 2.40 -13.67
C LEU A 93 0.26 3.46 -12.59
N PRO A 94 -0.99 3.95 -12.42
CA PRO A 94 -1.35 4.79 -11.30
C PRO A 94 -0.98 4.14 -9.98
N SER A 95 -0.23 4.86 -9.15
CA SER A 95 0.37 4.36 -7.94
C SER A 95 0.17 5.33 -6.78
N PHE A 96 0.01 4.78 -5.57
CA PHE A 96 -0.16 5.55 -4.34
C PHE A 96 0.78 5.08 -3.25
N VAL A 97 1.52 6.02 -2.68
CA VAL A 97 2.41 5.84 -1.53
C VAL A 97 1.71 6.39 -0.29
N GLY A 98 1.22 5.48 0.53
CA GLY A 98 0.66 5.78 1.83
C GLY A 98 1.67 5.62 2.96
N GLU A 99 1.15 5.78 4.17
CA GLU A 99 1.87 5.45 5.39
C GLU A 99 2.07 3.94 5.55
N HIS A 100 3.01 3.55 6.40
CA HIS A 100 3.22 2.15 6.79
C HIS A 100 1.94 1.51 7.34
N TYR A 101 1.78 0.20 7.14
CA TYR A 101 0.45 -0.43 7.17
C TYR A 101 -0.24 -0.39 8.55
N SER A 102 0.53 -0.18 9.61
CA SER A 102 0.09 -0.14 11.00
C SER A 102 -0.29 1.25 11.52
N LEU A 103 -0.06 2.30 10.73
CA LEU A 103 -0.01 3.66 11.25
C LEU A 103 -1.36 4.30 11.56
N PHE A 104 -2.49 3.81 11.05
CA PHE A 104 -3.81 4.28 11.54
C PHE A 104 -3.93 3.99 13.05
N SER A 105 -3.71 2.72 13.42
CA SER A 105 -3.90 2.26 14.79
C SER A 105 -2.91 2.89 15.76
N GLN A 106 -1.68 3.13 15.30
CA GLN A 106 -0.63 3.77 16.10
C GLN A 106 -0.82 5.28 16.24
N PHE A 107 -1.06 6.00 15.13
CA PHE A 107 -1.24 7.45 15.19
C PHE A 107 -2.53 7.83 15.93
N PHE A 108 -3.58 7.02 15.83
CA PHE A 108 -4.88 7.32 16.43
C PHE A 108 -5.18 6.53 17.71
N PHE A 109 -4.16 5.90 18.30
CA PHE A 109 -4.23 5.23 19.61
C PHE A 109 -5.43 4.29 19.76
N THR A 110 -5.77 3.52 18.71
CA THR A 110 -7.03 2.76 18.67
C THR A 110 -7.11 1.68 19.75
N TYR A 111 -5.96 1.23 20.26
CA TYR A 111 -5.85 0.29 21.37
C TYR A 111 -6.43 0.82 22.68
N GLU A 112 -6.53 2.14 22.86
CA GLU A 112 -7.14 2.75 24.05
C GLU A 112 -8.67 2.71 24.00
N ASN A 113 -9.26 2.48 22.81
CA ASN A 113 -10.70 2.48 22.58
C ASN A 113 -11.42 3.77 23.06
N ASP A 114 -10.70 4.89 23.08
CA ASP A 114 -11.14 6.20 23.57
C ASP A 114 -11.17 7.22 22.42
N THR A 115 -12.32 7.85 22.20
CA THR A 115 -12.55 8.81 21.10
C THR A 115 -11.79 10.12 21.27
N LYS A 116 -11.53 10.58 22.51
CA LYS A 116 -10.74 11.79 22.77
C LYS A 116 -9.28 11.56 22.44
N LYS A 117 -8.75 10.37 22.78
CA LYS A 117 -7.39 9.96 22.41
C LYS A 117 -7.23 9.81 20.91
N MET A 118 -8.22 9.18 20.28
CA MET A 118 -8.30 9.11 18.83
C MET A 118 -8.31 10.51 18.19
N HIS A 119 -9.11 11.43 18.72
CA HIS A 119 -9.19 12.81 18.24
C HIS A 119 -7.85 13.54 18.32
N GLN A 120 -7.13 13.40 19.44
CA GLN A 120 -5.79 13.97 19.59
C GLN A 120 -4.86 13.49 18.47
N GLY A 121 -4.82 12.18 18.23
CA GLY A 121 -4.02 11.59 17.16
C GLY A 121 -4.42 12.05 15.76
N VAL A 122 -5.72 12.22 15.52
CA VAL A 122 -6.25 12.79 14.27
C VAL A 122 -5.74 14.21 14.07
N GLN A 123 -5.85 15.08 15.07
CA GLN A 123 -5.38 16.47 14.97
C GLN A 123 -3.87 16.56 14.75
N GLU A 124 -3.08 15.73 15.44
CA GLU A 124 -1.63 15.66 15.26
C GLU A 124 -1.26 15.23 13.83
N TYR A 125 -1.94 14.23 13.28
CA TYR A 125 -1.70 13.76 11.92
C TYR A 125 -2.14 14.79 10.88
N ILE A 126 -3.31 15.41 11.03
CA ILE A 126 -3.79 16.47 10.13
C ILE A 126 -2.82 17.64 10.13
N GLY A 127 -2.34 18.09 11.31
CA GLY A 127 -1.35 19.16 11.40
C GLY A 127 0.00 18.82 10.74
N ARG A 128 0.34 17.54 10.56
CA ARG A 128 1.48 17.11 9.73
C ARG A 128 1.17 17.20 8.24
N ILE A 129 -0.04 16.80 7.84
CA ILE A 129 -0.49 16.80 6.45
C ILE A 129 -0.67 18.22 5.91
N GLU A 130 -1.20 19.15 6.72
CA GLU A 130 -1.36 20.56 6.33
C GLU A 130 -0.02 21.27 6.07
N LYS A 131 1.08 20.73 6.62
CA LYS A 131 2.44 21.22 6.37
C LYS A 131 3.10 20.55 5.17
N SER A 132 2.51 19.49 4.63
CA SER A 132 3.03 18.77 3.46
C SER A 132 2.48 19.35 2.16
N ASN A 133 2.97 18.86 1.03
CA ASN A 133 2.46 19.25 -0.29
C ASN A 133 1.15 18.53 -0.70
N TRP A 134 0.49 17.84 0.23
CA TRP A 134 -0.71 17.05 -0.05
C TRP A 134 -1.96 17.95 -0.15
N LYS A 135 -2.45 18.13 -1.39
CA LYS A 135 -3.56 19.06 -1.70
C LYS A 135 -4.95 18.42 -1.67
N GLU A 136 -5.03 17.16 -1.27
CA GLU A 136 -6.29 16.42 -1.25
C GLU A 136 -7.05 16.65 0.06
N ASN A 137 -8.38 16.64 -0.02
CA ASN A 137 -9.26 16.73 1.14
C ASN A 137 -9.49 15.39 1.84
N PHE A 138 -8.59 14.43 1.62
CA PHE A 138 -8.63 13.11 2.23
C PHE A 138 -7.21 12.58 2.41
N VAL A 139 -7.06 11.69 3.37
CA VAL A 139 -5.84 10.92 3.60
C VAL A 139 -6.23 9.46 3.74
N VAL A 140 -5.30 8.57 3.43
CA VAL A 140 -5.51 7.14 3.56
C VAL A 140 -4.45 6.60 4.50
N LEU A 141 -4.93 5.97 5.56
CA LEU A 141 -4.15 5.18 6.48
C LEU A 141 -4.77 3.79 6.52
N THR A 142 -3.94 2.78 6.70
CA THR A 142 -4.38 1.40 6.90
C THR A 142 -4.32 1.08 8.39
N ALA A 143 -5.29 0.27 8.83
CA ALA A 143 -5.40 -0.17 10.21
C ALA A 143 -5.10 -1.67 10.31
N THR A 144 -4.50 -2.04 11.43
CA THR A 144 -4.29 -3.43 11.87
C THR A 144 -4.81 -3.53 13.32
N ASN A 145 -4.54 -4.65 14.00
CA ASN A 145 -5.07 -4.97 15.31
C ASN A 145 -4.02 -4.85 16.43
N PRO A 146 -4.00 -3.77 17.22
CA PRO A 146 -3.07 -3.63 18.33
C PRO A 146 -3.32 -4.63 19.48
N PRO A 147 -2.30 -4.90 20.32
CA PRO A 147 -0.92 -4.44 20.21
C PRO A 147 -0.08 -5.25 19.21
N LEU A 148 -0.63 -6.33 18.65
CA LEU A 148 0.08 -7.25 17.75
C LEU A 148 -0.26 -6.96 16.28
N TYR A 149 0.61 -6.24 15.58
CA TYR A 149 0.31 -5.71 14.25
C TYR A 149 0.39 -6.76 13.13
N ASP A 150 1.46 -7.56 13.11
CA ASP A 150 1.71 -8.56 12.06
C ASP A 150 0.93 -9.86 12.31
N ASN A 151 0.47 -10.48 11.21
CA ASN A 151 -0.19 -11.80 11.22
C ASN A 151 -1.38 -11.92 12.17
N ASN A 152 -2.04 -10.80 12.47
CA ASN A 152 -3.14 -10.75 13.42
C ASN A 152 -4.50 -10.65 12.73
N CYS A 153 -5.56 -11.03 13.45
CA CYS A 153 -6.93 -10.87 12.98
C CYS A 153 -7.33 -9.38 12.91
N PRO A 154 -8.38 -9.02 12.16
CA PRO A 154 -8.91 -7.65 12.20
C PRO A 154 -9.30 -7.20 13.62
N ASP A 155 -9.11 -5.91 13.92
CA ASP A 155 -9.53 -5.29 15.18
C ASP A 155 -11.08 -5.28 15.27
N ALA A 156 -11.61 -6.07 16.20
CA ALA A 156 -13.06 -6.21 16.39
C ALA A 156 -13.73 -4.94 16.95
N ASN A 157 -12.98 -4.06 17.63
CA ASN A 157 -13.52 -2.85 18.27
C ASN A 157 -13.44 -1.63 17.35
N LEU A 158 -12.57 -1.67 16.33
CA LEU A 158 -12.27 -0.52 15.49
C LEU A 158 -13.51 0.09 14.83
N ALA A 159 -14.44 -0.75 14.35
CA ALA A 159 -15.67 -0.26 13.71
C ALA A 159 -16.57 0.52 14.69
N ASP A 160 -16.69 0.04 15.93
CA ASP A 160 -17.45 0.74 16.97
C ASP A 160 -16.77 2.04 17.40
N LEU A 161 -15.45 2.03 17.57
CA LEU A 161 -14.66 3.22 17.88
C LEU A 161 -14.85 4.31 16.81
N ILE A 162 -14.71 3.96 15.53
CA ILE A 162 -14.92 4.90 14.41
C ILE A 162 -16.35 5.44 14.40
N ARG A 163 -17.35 4.58 14.67
CA ARG A 163 -18.75 5.00 14.75
C ARG A 163 -18.96 6.04 15.85
N ARG A 164 -18.51 5.75 17.08
CA ARG A 164 -18.61 6.68 18.22
C ARG A 164 -17.88 8.00 17.94
N TYR A 165 -16.67 7.92 17.38
CA TYR A 165 -15.90 9.10 16.99
C TYR A 165 -16.65 9.99 15.98
N ASN A 166 -17.23 9.39 14.94
CA ASN A 166 -17.97 10.15 13.93
C ASN A 166 -19.29 10.74 14.47
N GLU A 167 -19.94 10.11 15.45
CA GLU A 167 -21.16 10.61 16.10
C GLU A 167 -20.93 11.88 16.93
N GLU A 168 -19.69 12.14 17.34
CA GLU A 168 -19.31 13.36 18.08
C GLU A 168 -19.27 14.63 17.20
N GLY A 169 -19.32 14.49 15.87
CA GLY A 169 -19.45 15.63 14.96
C GLY A 169 -18.18 16.46 14.75
N HIS A 170 -17.01 15.83 14.87
CA HIS A 170 -15.71 16.45 14.55
C HIS A 170 -15.62 16.84 13.06
N GLU A 171 -14.68 17.74 12.73
CA GLU A 171 -14.45 18.18 11.35
C GLU A 171 -14.03 17.03 10.42
N GLN A 172 -13.18 16.12 10.90
CA GLN A 172 -12.69 14.97 10.13
C GLN A 172 -13.61 13.76 10.31
N VAL A 173 -14.12 13.23 9.20
CA VAL A 173 -14.94 12.01 9.18
C VAL A 173 -14.11 10.82 8.72
N ILE A 174 -14.12 9.75 9.52
CA ILE A 174 -13.33 8.54 9.26
C ILE A 174 -14.21 7.47 8.64
N ARG A 175 -13.72 6.80 7.58
CA ARG A 175 -14.46 5.75 6.86
C ARG A 175 -13.53 4.61 6.48
N PHE A 176 -14.05 3.38 6.54
CA PHE A 176 -13.42 2.26 5.85
C PHE A 176 -13.55 2.46 4.34
N VAL A 177 -12.43 2.32 3.64
CA VAL A 177 -12.33 2.47 2.19
C VAL A 177 -11.53 1.32 1.61
N THR A 178 -11.71 1.06 0.32
CA THR A 178 -10.91 0.07 -0.42
C THR A 178 -9.93 0.75 -1.37
N PRO A 179 -8.87 0.07 -1.83
CA PRO A 179 -7.95 0.61 -2.84
C PRO A 179 -8.66 1.05 -4.12
N GLU A 180 -9.74 0.36 -4.52
CA GLU A 180 -10.56 0.73 -5.67
C GLU A 180 -11.19 2.12 -5.48
N MET A 181 -11.64 2.45 -4.26
CA MET A 181 -12.22 3.78 -3.98
C MET A 181 -11.16 4.89 -4.06
N ILE A 182 -9.90 4.59 -3.72
CA ILE A 182 -8.77 5.51 -3.86
C ILE A 182 -8.47 5.72 -5.34
N TYR A 183 -8.39 4.62 -6.10
CA TYR A 183 -8.21 4.65 -7.53
C TYR A 183 -9.30 5.46 -8.24
N GLU A 184 -10.57 5.26 -7.90
CA GLU A 184 -11.68 6.05 -8.43
C GLU A 184 -11.53 7.55 -8.16
N ARG A 185 -11.09 7.93 -6.96
CA ARG A 185 -10.83 9.35 -6.63
C ARG A 185 -9.70 9.92 -7.49
N ILE A 186 -8.62 9.17 -7.68
CA ILE A 186 -7.52 9.56 -8.56
C ILE A 186 -8.00 9.70 -10.01
N CYS A 187 -8.77 8.75 -10.53
CA CYS A 187 -9.36 8.80 -11.87
C CYS A 187 -10.22 10.04 -12.08
N ARG A 188 -11.10 10.37 -11.13
CA ARG A 188 -11.99 11.54 -11.22
C ARG A 188 -11.23 12.87 -11.30
N LYS A 189 -10.01 12.94 -10.76
CA LYS A 189 -9.15 14.12 -10.83
C LYS A 189 -8.27 14.19 -12.09
N GLY A 190 -8.31 13.15 -12.91
CA GLY A 190 -7.47 13.00 -14.10
C GLY A 190 -6.11 12.42 -13.72
N ILE A 191 -5.93 11.13 -14.00
CA ILE A 191 -4.65 10.41 -13.84
C ILE A 191 -3.50 11.13 -14.56
N ASP A 192 -3.78 11.79 -15.69
CA ASP A 192 -2.77 12.47 -16.48
C ASP A 192 -2.16 13.71 -15.81
N ASN A 193 -2.83 14.23 -14.78
CA ASN A 193 -2.34 15.35 -13.96
C ASN A 193 -1.31 14.89 -12.92
N LEU A 194 -1.17 13.58 -12.69
CA LEU A 194 -0.22 13.06 -11.72
C LEU A 194 1.22 13.15 -12.25
N PRO A 195 2.20 13.44 -11.37
CA PRO A 195 3.62 13.32 -11.67
C PRO A 195 3.94 11.94 -12.24
N LYS A 196 4.84 11.89 -13.22
CA LYS A 196 5.29 10.64 -13.83
C LYS A 196 6.70 10.34 -13.34
N HIS A 197 6.90 9.14 -12.80
CA HIS A 197 8.19 8.65 -12.31
C HIS A 197 8.52 7.30 -12.93
N ALA A 198 9.79 7.05 -13.21
CA ALA A 198 10.29 5.81 -13.79
C ALA A 198 11.43 5.25 -12.95
N GLY A 199 11.71 3.96 -13.12
CA GLY A 199 12.83 3.28 -12.47
C GLY A 199 12.41 2.38 -11.32
N ASP A 200 13.43 1.73 -10.77
CA ASP A 200 13.29 0.86 -9.61
C ASP A 200 12.92 1.69 -8.39
N TRP A 201 12.02 1.12 -7.59
CA TRP A 201 11.78 1.60 -6.25
C TRP A 201 12.44 0.64 -5.26
N THR A 202 13.74 0.42 -5.40
CA THR A 202 14.49 -0.48 -4.53
C THR A 202 15.57 0.34 -3.84
N ASP A 203 15.54 0.39 -2.52
CA ASP A 203 16.54 1.12 -1.74
C ASP A 203 17.38 0.12 -0.89
N TYR A 204 17.92 0.56 0.25
CA TYR A 204 18.91 -0.14 1.06
C TYR A 204 18.58 -1.58 1.50
N TRP A 205 17.35 -2.11 1.36
CA TRP A 205 17.12 -3.56 1.54
C TRP A 205 17.82 -4.41 0.48
N SER A 206 18.27 -3.81 -0.62
CA SER A 206 19.19 -4.45 -1.56
C SER A 206 20.62 -4.63 -1.00
N PHE A 207 20.94 -4.00 0.14
CA PHE A 207 22.20 -4.19 0.83
C PHE A 207 22.31 -5.62 1.37
N GLY A 208 23.26 -6.38 0.84
CA GLY A 208 23.44 -7.78 1.20
C GLY A 208 22.74 -8.78 0.28
N CYS A 209 21.96 -8.36 -0.73
CA CYS A 209 21.42 -9.27 -1.74
C CYS A 209 22.53 -10.00 -2.53
N ALA A 210 23.69 -9.36 -2.70
CA ALA A 210 24.88 -10.02 -3.24
C ALA A 210 25.57 -10.99 -2.26
N SER A 211 25.26 -10.92 -0.95
CA SER A 211 25.85 -11.76 0.10
C SER A 211 25.09 -13.07 0.34
N THR A 212 23.87 -13.22 -0.20
CA THR A 212 23.04 -14.44 -0.11
C THR A 212 23.19 -15.36 -1.33
N ALA A 213 24.41 -15.45 -1.88
CA ALA A 213 24.68 -16.20 -3.11
C ALA A 213 24.33 -17.69 -3.01
N ARG A 214 24.44 -18.29 -1.81
CA ARG A 214 24.11 -19.69 -1.56
C ARG A 214 22.60 -19.91 -1.60
N GLU A 215 21.84 -19.12 -0.85
CA GLU A 215 20.38 -19.15 -0.78
C GLU A 215 19.78 -18.85 -2.16
N LEU A 216 20.31 -17.85 -2.86
CA LEU A 216 19.95 -17.52 -4.24
C LEU A 216 20.19 -18.71 -5.18
N LYS A 217 21.34 -19.40 -5.07
CA LYS A 217 21.63 -20.60 -5.85
C LYS A 217 20.64 -21.74 -5.56
N ILE A 218 20.29 -21.96 -4.29
CA ILE A 218 19.30 -22.98 -3.90
C ILE A 218 17.92 -22.60 -4.47
N ASN A 219 17.48 -21.35 -4.27
CA ASN A 219 16.21 -20.84 -4.80
C ASN A 219 16.12 -21.00 -6.33
N ARG A 220 17.20 -20.70 -7.06
CA ARG A 220 17.26 -20.89 -8.52
C ARG A 220 17.20 -22.36 -8.96
N ARG A 221 17.68 -23.29 -8.13
CA ARG A 221 17.70 -24.74 -8.42
C ARG A 221 16.44 -25.49 -7.99
N ALA A 222 15.70 -24.94 -7.04
CA ALA A 222 14.44 -25.50 -6.55
C ALA A 222 13.25 -25.22 -7.51
N LYS A 223 13.53 -24.58 -8.64
CA LYS A 223 12.58 -24.23 -9.70
C LYS A 223 12.65 -25.27 -10.81
#